data_AF-A0A4Y8LN48-F1
#
_entry.id   AF-A0A4Y8LN48-F1
#
_cell.length_a   1.000
_cell.length_b   1.000
_cell.length_c   1.000
_cell.angle_alpha   90.00
_cell.angle_beta   90.00
_cell.angle_gamma   90.00
#
_symmetry.space_group_name_H-M   'P 1'
#
loop_
_entity.id
_entity.type
_entity.pdbx_description
1 polymer ?
#
loop_
_entity_poly.entity_id
_entity_poly.type
_entity_poly.pdbx_seq_one_letter_code
_entity_poly.pdbx_strand_id
1 'polypeptide(L)' 'MSFIIRFVIYTVIYFVFSMLWDLALADQINWGPNAVQSVLFGFFFTMLMWYFELKRKKKDQE' A
#
# COMPACT_ATOMS: atom_id res chain seq x y z
N MET A 1 5.21 19.67 2.56
CA MET A 1 3.94 19.03 2.99
C MET A 1 4.28 17.94 3.99
N SER A 2 3.90 18.13 5.26
CA SER A 2 4.42 17.37 6.41
C SER A 2 4.35 15.86 6.18
N PHE A 3 5.43 15.14 6.47
CA PHE A 3 5.55 13.68 6.36
C PHE A 3 4.34 12.95 7.00
N ILE A 4 3.82 13.53 8.07
CA ILE A 4 2.62 13.07 8.80
C ILE A 4 1.39 13.05 7.89
N ILE A 5 1.18 14.09 7.07
CA ILE A 5 0.01 14.18 6.18
C ILE A 5 0.09 13.09 5.10
N ARG A 6 1.29 12.83 4.57
CA ARG A 6 1.48 11.75 3.59
C ARG A 6 1.22 10.38 4.22
N PHE A 7 1.74 10.16 5.42
CA PHE A 7 1.50 8.93 6.18
C PHE A 7 0.00 8.69 6.40
N VAL A 8 -0.72 9.70 6.91
CA VAL A 8 -2.18 9.60 7.13
C VAL A 8 -2.93 9.31 5.83
N ILE A 9 -2.59 9.98 4.73
CA ILE A 9 -3.22 9.72 3.42
C ILE A 9 -2.98 8.28 2.98
N TYR A 10 -1.75 7.78 3.08
CA TYR A 10 -1.46 6.39 2.71
C TYR A 10 -2.17 5.37 3.59
N THR A 11 -2.25 5.62 4.90
CA THR A 11 -2.98 4.75 5.83
C THR A 11 -4.48 4.71 5.52
N VAL A 12 -5.08 5.85 5.21
CA VAL A 12 -6.51 5.92 4.85
C VAL A 12 -6.77 5.20 3.53
N ILE A 13 -5.92 5.39 2.52
CA ILE A 13 -6.05 4.68 1.23
C ILE A 13 -5.91 3.17 1.45
N TYR A 14 -4.93 2.74 2.25
CA TYR A 14 -4.73 1.34 2.60
C TYR A 14 -5.94 0.74 3.32
N PHE A 15 -6.50 1.46 4.30
CA PHE A 15 -7.68 1.01 5.04
C PHE A 15 -8.91 0.85 4.14
N VAL A 16 -9.19 1.84 3.29
CA VAL A 16 -10.33 1.79 2.35
C VAL A 16 -10.14 0.66 1.34
N PHE A 17 -8.93 0.49 0.81
CA PHE A 17 -8.63 -0.59 -0.12
C PHE A 17 -8.77 -1.97 0.53
N SER A 18 -8.25 -2.15 1.74
CA SER A 18 -8.39 -3.40 2.50
C SER A 18 -9.86 -3.71 2.80
N MET A 19 -10.67 -2.71 3.14
CA MET A 19 -12.08 -2.90 3.46
C MET A 19 -12.91 -3.27 2.21
N LEU A 20 -12.66 -2.61 1.08
CA LEU A 20 -13.30 -2.94 -0.20
C LEU A 20 -12.88 -4.32 -0.69
N TRP A 21 -11.62 -4.70 -0.47
CA TRP A 21 -11.08 -6.00 -0.84
C TRP A 21 -11.69 -7.12 0.01
N ASP A 22 -11.79 -6.91 1.33
CA ASP A 22 -12.43 -7.84 2.26
C ASP A 22 -13.92 -8.01 1.91
N LEU A 23 -14.62 -6.92 1.58
CA LEU A 23 -16.02 -6.96 1.16
C LEU A 23 -16.22 -7.66 -0.19
N ALA A 24 -15.32 -7.45 -1.15
CA ALA A 24 -15.35 -8.12 -2.45
C ALA A 24 -15.05 -9.63 -2.36
N LEU A 25 -14.32 -10.06 -1.34
CA LEU A 25 -13.91 -11.45 -1.13
C LEU A 25 -14.71 -12.17 -0.03
N ALA A 26 -15.64 -11.48 0.63
CA ALA A 26 -16.42 -11.99 1.77
C ALA A 26 -17.21 -13.27 1.45
N ASP A 27 -17.58 -13.51 0.18
CA ASP A 27 -18.30 -14.72 -0.25
C ASP A 27 -17.38 -15.85 -0.77
N GLN A 28 -16.06 -15.64 -0.88
CA GLN A 28 -15.11 -16.60 -1.48
C GLN A 28 -13.92 -16.95 -0.56
N ILE A 29 -14.09 -16.88 0.77
CA ILE A 29 -12.97 -16.92 1.74
C ILE A 29 -12.23 -18.27 1.73
N ASN A 30 -11.24 -18.39 0.85
CA ASN A 30 -10.08 -19.27 0.96
C ASN A 30 -8.95 -18.46 1.60
N TRP A 31 -8.78 -18.62 2.91
CA TRP A 31 -7.82 -17.86 3.74
C TRP A 31 -6.37 -17.92 3.24
N GLY A 32 -5.96 -19.02 2.58
CA GLY A 32 -4.60 -19.20 2.09
C GLY A 32 -4.21 -18.23 0.97
N PRO A 33 -4.86 -18.29 -0.21
CA PRO A 33 -4.58 -17.38 -1.34
C PRO A 33 -4.70 -15.89 -0.98
N ASN A 34 -5.67 -15.53 -0.14
CA ASN A 34 -5.90 -14.13 0.25
C ASN A 34 -4.79 -13.58 1.16
N ALA A 35 -4.25 -14.41 2.07
CA ALA A 35 -3.09 -14.03 2.89
C ALA A 35 -1.82 -13.85 2.04
N VAL A 36 -1.61 -14.71 1.04
CA VAL A 36 -0.46 -14.55 0.12
C VAL A 36 -0.62 -13.30 -0.73
N GLN A 37 -1.83 -13.01 -1.22
CA GLN A 37 -2.10 -11.78 -1.97
C GLN A 37 -1.89 -10.52 -1.13
N SER A 38 -2.33 -10.49 0.13
CA SER A 38 -2.12 -9.31 0.98
C SER A 38 -0.64 -9.03 1.26
N VAL A 39 0.16 -10.08 1.46
CA VAL A 39 1.62 -9.97 1.63
C VAL A 39 2.29 -9.49 0.34
N LEU A 40 1.91 -10.05 -0.82
CA LEU A 40 2.43 -9.60 -2.12
C LEU A 40 2.07 -8.15 -2.42
N PHE A 41 0.85 -7.73 -2.07
CA PHE A 41 0.40 -6.36 -2.26
C PHE A 41 1.16 -5.39 -1.35
N GLY A 42 1.40 -5.77 -0.09
CA GLY A 42 2.24 -5.00 0.83
C GLY A 42 3.68 -4.86 0.34
N PHE A 43 4.23 -5.92 -0.25
CA PHE A 43 5.58 -5.90 -0.83
C PHE A 43 5.66 -4.97 -2.04
N PHE A 44 4.68 -5.07 -2.95
CA PHE A 44 4.61 -4.21 -4.13
C PHE A 44 4.46 -2.74 -3.77
N PHE A 45 3.60 -2.44 -2.79
CA PHE A 45 3.40 -1.07 -2.30
C PHE A 45 4.67 -0.48 -1.66
N THR A 46 5.38 -1.28 -0.86
CA THR A 46 6.68 -0.89 -0.27
C THR A 46 7.70 -0.56 -1.35
N MET A 47 7.76 -1.37 -2.40
CA MET A 47 8.68 -1.17 -3.53
C MET A 47 8.38 0.11 -4.32
N LEU A 48 7.09 0.42 -4.53
CA LEU A 48 6.63 1.67 -5.13
C LEU A 48 7.01 2.89 -4.29
N MET A 49 6.76 2.83 -2.98
CA MET A 49 7.13 3.90 -2.05
C MET A 49 8.63 4.16 -2.06
N TRP A 50 9.43 3.10 -2.03
CA TRP A 50 10.89 3.18 -2.13
C TRP A 50 11.32 3.84 -3.45
N TYR A 51 10.75 3.42 -4.57
CA TYR A 51 11.06 4.00 -5.89
C TYR A 51 10.78 5.50 -5.93
N PHE A 52 9.62 5.94 -5.42
CA PHE A 52 9.30 7.36 -5.35
C PHE A 52 10.24 8.13 -4.42
N GLU A 53 10.65 7.54 -3.31
CA GLU A 53 11.59 8.18 -2.39
C GLU A 53 12.99 8.32 -3.00
N LEU A 54 13.49 7.29 -3.69
CA LEU A 54 14.74 7.35 -4.44
C LEU A 54 14.68 8.41 -5.55
N LYS A 55 13.58 8.45 -6.31
CA LYS A 55 13.39 9.45 -7.36
C LYS A 55 13.34 10.87 -6.80
N ARG A 56 12.73 11.05 -5.62
CA ARG A 56 12.71 12.36 -4.93
C ARG A 56 14.10 12.77 -4.48
N LYS A 57 14.86 11.85 -3.86
CA LYS A 57 16.25 12.12 -3.43
C LYS A 57 17.17 12.50 -4.59
N LYS A 58 17.03 11.85 -5.75
CA LYS A 58 17.77 12.22 -6.96
C LYS A 58 17.44 13.63 -7.45
N LYS A 59 16.16 14.01 -7.40
CA LYS A 59 15.69 15.34 -7.81
C LYS A 59 16.12 16.45 -6.84
N ASP A 60 16.32 16.14 -5.56
CA ASP A 60 16.79 17.10 -4.56
C ASP A 60 18.34 17.25 -4.55
N GLN A 61 19.08 16.41 -5.31
CA GLN A 61 20.54 16.49 -5.48
C GLN A 61 20.99 17.16 -6.79
N GLU A 62 20.07 17.36 -7.74
CA GLU A 62 20.25 18.23 -8.92
C GLU A 62 19.82 19.67 -8.59
#